data_AF-A0A8X7MIB7-F1
#
_entry.id   AF-A0A8X7MIB7-F1
#
_cell.length_a   1.000
_cell.length_b   1.000
_cell.length_c   1.000
_cell.angle_alpha   90.00
_cell.angle_beta   90.00
_cell.angle_gamma   90.00
#
_symmetry.space_group_name_H-M   'P 1'
#
loop_
_entity.id
_entity.type
_entity.pdbx_description
1 polymer ?
#
loop_
_entity_poly.entity_id
_entity_poly.type
_entity_poly.pdbx_seq_one_letter_code
_entity_poly.pdbx_strand_id
1 'polypeptide(L)'
;MGNQRSMFEAKETLDQFISRIILPNIALRPQDEFLFEEEPIDYIRLDMESNIDTDTRRRAASAFTRALMEQFESTITGVISTYISQYLAAYAADPAANWRSKDTAICLLTSIASRSETTTQGVSSTNSLVNVVQFFSDHVFVDLQADSGSVAPILQADAIKYLHTFRNQLNKEQLLSVMPLFVKHLESPHYVFASYAALTIERVLVLKDKAANTMLFTADDVKPFAEAILLAAFRTIRSGSSPEKVAENDYMMKCAMRLIFTARSSIVPFYAPILDNLRAILVEIAKPFRAAQSSFQSYQVLLPPLLTPVLWESKGNVSALVRLLRAFIAQGSAGIVAGNQLQALLGIHQRLITSRVNDLFGFELITALCEHVPM
;
A
#
# COMPACT_ATOMS: atom_id res chain seq x y z
N MET A 1 15.15 -11.84 -30.98
CA MET A 1 14.04 -11.99 -31.94
C MET A 1 13.88 -10.67 -32.67
N GLY A 2 13.75 -10.68 -34.00
CA GLY A 2 13.64 -9.46 -34.81
C GLY A 2 12.38 -8.66 -34.50
N ASN A 3 12.44 -7.34 -34.69
CA ASN A 3 11.33 -6.43 -34.44
C ASN A 3 10.21 -6.66 -35.47
N GLN A 4 9.09 -7.26 -35.06
CA GLN A 4 7.92 -7.56 -35.91
C GLN A 4 6.96 -6.36 -36.06
N ARG A 5 7.37 -5.16 -35.63
CA ARG A 5 6.55 -3.94 -35.64
C ARG A 5 5.86 -3.67 -36.98
N SER A 6 6.54 -3.87 -38.11
CA SER A 6 5.97 -3.64 -39.44
C SER A 6 4.79 -4.56 -39.78
N MET A 7 4.65 -5.71 -39.12
CA MET A 7 3.51 -6.61 -39.32
C MET A 7 2.20 -6.04 -38.72
N PHE A 8 2.31 -5.09 -37.79
CA PHE A 8 1.19 -4.56 -37.01
C PHE A 8 0.95 -3.06 -37.23
N GLU A 9 1.71 -2.41 -38.11
CA GLU A 9 1.64 -0.95 -38.31
C GLU A 9 0.40 -0.47 -39.08
N ALA A 10 -0.28 -1.38 -39.79
CA ALA A 10 -1.51 -1.08 -40.51
C ALA A 10 -2.59 -0.56 -39.55
N LYS A 11 -3.19 0.59 -39.88
CA LYS A 11 -4.17 1.26 -39.03
C LYS A 11 -5.36 0.35 -38.72
N GLU A 12 -5.83 -0.39 -39.71
CA GLU A 12 -6.94 -1.34 -39.57
C GLU A 12 -6.65 -2.42 -38.52
N THR A 13 -5.40 -2.88 -38.44
CA THR A 13 -4.95 -3.87 -37.44
C THR A 13 -4.97 -3.27 -36.04
N LEU A 14 -4.44 -2.06 -35.88
CA LEU A 14 -4.44 -1.36 -34.59
C LEU A 14 -5.86 -1.03 -34.13
N ASP A 15 -6.75 -0.63 -35.04
CA ASP A 15 -8.17 -0.41 -34.77
C ASP A 15 -8.88 -1.70 -34.33
N GLN A 16 -8.52 -2.85 -34.90
CA GLN A 16 -9.02 -4.15 -34.47
C GLN A 16 -8.51 -4.54 -33.08
N PHE A 17 -7.23 -4.30 -32.77
CA PHE A 17 -6.71 -4.53 -31.40
C PHE A 17 -7.46 -3.68 -30.38
N ILE A 18 -7.71 -2.42 -30.68
CA ILE A 18 -8.45 -1.53 -29.78
C ILE A 18 -9.90 -2.02 -29.62
N SER A 19 -10.65 -2.15 -30.71
CA SER A 19 -12.09 -2.41 -30.67
C SER A 19 -12.46 -3.84 -30.24
N ARG A 20 -11.66 -4.85 -30.60
CA ARG A 20 -11.97 -6.27 -30.34
C ARG A 20 -11.27 -6.85 -29.13
N ILE A 21 -10.15 -6.28 -28.71
CA ILE A 21 -9.34 -6.82 -27.61
C ILE A 21 -9.31 -5.86 -26.43
N ILE A 22 -8.88 -4.61 -26.62
CA ILE A 22 -8.70 -3.67 -25.50
C ILE A 22 -10.04 -3.27 -24.89
N LEU A 23 -10.94 -2.67 -25.68
CA LEU A 23 -12.19 -2.11 -25.15
C LEU A 23 -13.06 -3.15 -24.40
N PRO A 24 -13.24 -4.38 -24.88
CA PRO A 24 -14.03 -5.39 -24.16
C PRO A 24 -13.40 -5.89 -22.85
N ASN A 25 -12.08 -5.75 -22.69
CA ASN A 25 -11.35 -6.26 -21.54
C ASN A 25 -10.91 -5.17 -20.55
N ILE A 26 -10.95 -3.90 -20.95
CA ILE A 26 -10.61 -2.77 -20.07
C ILE A 26 -11.82 -2.24 -19.27
N ALA A 27 -13.03 -2.48 -19.76
CA ALA A 27 -14.25 -2.11 -19.06
C ALA A 27 -14.36 -2.85 -17.71
N LEU A 28 -14.84 -2.14 -16.70
CA LEU A 28 -15.12 -2.71 -15.38
C LEU A 28 -16.16 -3.84 -15.49
N ARG A 29 -15.89 -4.98 -14.85
CA ARG A 29 -16.78 -6.13 -14.87
C ARG A 29 -17.57 -6.24 -13.56
N PRO A 30 -18.74 -6.90 -13.57
CA PRO A 30 -19.53 -7.11 -12.35
C PRO A 30 -18.77 -7.82 -11.22
N GLN A 31 -17.79 -8.68 -11.54
CA GLN A 31 -16.95 -9.33 -10.53
C GLN A 31 -16.00 -8.33 -9.84
N ASP A 32 -15.50 -7.34 -10.58
CA ASP A 32 -14.61 -6.31 -10.02
C ASP A 32 -15.42 -5.36 -9.11
N GLU A 33 -16.68 -5.09 -9.47
CA GLU A 33 -17.65 -4.36 -8.61
C GLU A 33 -17.98 -5.15 -7.34
N PHE A 34 -18.25 -6.45 -7.45
CA PHE A 34 -18.49 -7.31 -6.30
C PHE A 34 -17.29 -7.33 -5.34
N LEU A 35 -16.07 -7.46 -5.87
CA LEU A 35 -14.86 -7.44 -5.06
C LEU A 35 -14.68 -6.09 -4.34
N PHE A 36 -15.00 -4.99 -5.02
CA PHE A 36 -14.97 -3.64 -4.44
C PHE A 36 -15.95 -3.48 -3.26
N GLU A 37 -17.15 -4.07 -3.34
CA GLU A 37 -18.19 -3.96 -2.32
C GLU A 37 -18.00 -4.95 -1.16
N GLU A 38 -17.69 -6.20 -1.47
CA GLU A 38 -17.72 -7.30 -0.49
C GLU A 38 -16.34 -7.64 0.09
N GLU A 39 -15.26 -7.48 -0.69
CA GLU A 39 -13.88 -7.83 -0.29
C GLU A 39 -12.91 -6.66 -0.53
N PRO A 40 -13.13 -5.49 0.12
CA PRO A 40 -12.44 -4.25 -0.23
C PRO A 40 -10.92 -4.32 0.00
N ILE A 41 -10.44 -5.12 0.97
CA ILE A 41 -9.01 -5.30 1.21
C ILE A 41 -8.33 -6.05 0.06
N ASP A 42 -8.98 -7.09 -0.47
CA ASP A 42 -8.45 -7.87 -1.58
C ASP A 42 -8.55 -7.07 -2.88
N TYR A 43 -9.60 -6.27 -3.06
CA TYR A 43 -9.66 -5.27 -4.13
C TYR A 43 -8.46 -4.32 -4.10
N ILE A 44 -8.16 -3.69 -2.95
CA ILE A 44 -7.03 -2.76 -2.83
C ILE A 44 -5.70 -3.45 -3.14
N ARG A 45 -5.48 -4.65 -2.58
CA ARG A 45 -4.25 -5.41 -2.81
C ARG A 45 -4.08 -5.73 -4.28
N LEU A 46 -5.12 -6.30 -4.89
CA LEU A 46 -5.15 -6.62 -6.32
C LEU A 46 -5.02 -5.40 -7.21
N ASP A 47 -5.32 -4.19 -6.74
CA ASP A 47 -5.26 -2.98 -7.55
C ASP A 47 -3.99 -2.14 -7.33
N MET A 48 -3.43 -2.12 -6.11
CA MET A 48 -2.31 -1.25 -5.72
C MET A 48 -0.99 -2.00 -5.52
N GLU A 49 -1.01 -3.30 -5.28
CA GLU A 49 0.21 -4.09 -5.03
C GLU A 49 0.72 -4.71 -6.34
N SER A 50 2.02 -4.50 -6.58
CA SER A 50 2.71 -4.95 -7.80
C SER A 50 3.18 -6.40 -7.75
N ASN A 51 3.11 -7.05 -6.59
CA ASN A 51 3.75 -8.35 -6.32
C ASN A 51 2.75 -9.51 -6.28
N ILE A 52 1.56 -9.33 -6.84
CA ILE A 52 0.53 -10.37 -6.87
C ILE A 52 0.61 -11.05 -8.23
N ASP A 53 0.89 -12.35 -8.26
CA ASP A 53 0.98 -13.19 -9.47
C ASP A 53 -0.38 -13.42 -10.17
N THR A 54 -1.38 -12.58 -9.88
CA THR A 54 -2.73 -12.68 -10.41
C THR A 54 -2.99 -11.48 -11.30
N ASP A 55 -2.93 -11.67 -12.62
CA ASP A 55 -3.22 -10.62 -13.58
C ASP A 55 -4.72 -10.59 -13.91
N THR A 56 -5.34 -9.41 -13.83
CA THR A 56 -6.74 -9.24 -14.21
C THR A 56 -6.83 -8.92 -15.70
N ARG A 57 -7.95 -9.28 -16.35
CA ARG A 57 -8.16 -8.91 -17.76
C ARG A 57 -8.01 -7.41 -18.00
N ARG A 58 -8.46 -6.60 -17.04
CA ARG A 58 -8.37 -5.14 -17.06
C ARG A 58 -6.92 -4.65 -16.99
N ARG A 59 -6.10 -5.23 -16.12
CA ARG A 59 -4.66 -4.94 -16.02
C ARG A 59 -3.91 -5.38 -17.27
N ALA A 60 -4.15 -6.60 -17.75
CA ALA A 60 -3.58 -7.11 -19.00
C ALA A 60 -3.93 -6.21 -20.22
N ALA A 61 -5.19 -5.77 -20.33
CA ALA A 61 -5.62 -4.86 -21.39
C ALA A 61 -4.97 -3.47 -21.27
N SER A 62 -4.81 -2.95 -20.06
CA SER A 62 -4.13 -1.67 -19.79
C SER A 62 -2.65 -1.75 -20.13
N ALA A 63 -1.97 -2.83 -19.73
CA ALA A 63 -0.57 -3.10 -20.06
C ALA A 63 -0.37 -3.28 -21.57
N PHE A 64 -1.27 -4.00 -22.24
CA PHE A 64 -1.24 -4.15 -23.69
C PHE A 64 -1.46 -2.80 -24.41
N THR A 65 -2.39 -1.98 -23.92
CA THR A 65 -2.64 -0.63 -24.42
C THR A 65 -1.38 0.24 -24.32
N ARG A 66 -0.71 0.21 -23.17
CA ARG A 66 0.55 0.92 -22.93
C ARG A 66 1.65 0.44 -23.87
N ALA A 67 1.82 -0.87 -24.01
CA ALA A 67 2.81 -1.46 -24.91
C ALA A 67 2.58 -1.07 -26.39
N LEU A 68 1.31 -1.04 -26.83
CA LEU A 68 0.97 -0.53 -28.16
C LEU A 68 1.26 0.96 -28.29
N MET A 69 0.95 1.77 -27.26
CA MET A 69 1.25 3.21 -27.25
C MET A 69 2.76 3.47 -27.33
N GLU A 70 3.60 2.71 -26.63
CA GLU A 70 5.07 2.83 -26.70
C GLU A 70 5.60 2.55 -28.11
N GLN A 71 4.95 1.69 -28.88
CA GLN A 71 5.32 1.40 -30.26
C GLN A 71 4.70 2.41 -31.23
N PHE A 72 3.39 2.61 -31.20
CA PHE A 72 2.61 3.34 -32.21
C PHE A 72 1.97 4.60 -31.62
N GLU A 73 2.77 5.41 -30.92
CA GLU A 73 2.32 6.50 -30.06
C GLU A 73 1.23 7.40 -30.67
N SER A 74 1.52 8.04 -31.81
CA SER A 74 0.57 8.98 -32.45
C SER A 74 -0.76 8.32 -32.80
N THR A 75 -0.71 7.16 -33.48
CA THR A 75 -1.89 6.43 -33.93
C THR A 75 -2.73 5.93 -32.76
N ILE A 76 -2.11 5.25 -31.80
CA ILE A 76 -2.80 4.68 -30.64
C ILE A 76 -3.39 5.79 -29.77
N THR A 77 -2.62 6.85 -29.52
CA THR A 77 -3.11 7.99 -28.73
C THR A 77 -4.29 8.67 -29.41
N GLY A 78 -4.24 8.90 -30.73
CA GLY A 78 -5.35 9.51 -31.47
C GLY A 78 -6.63 8.67 -31.43
N VAL A 79 -6.52 7.37 -31.68
CA VAL A 79 -7.68 6.46 -31.68
C VAL A 79 -8.27 6.34 -30.28
N ILE A 80 -7.46 6.10 -29.25
CA ILE A 80 -7.94 5.97 -27.87
C ILE A 80 -8.51 7.30 -27.35
N SER A 81 -7.93 8.45 -27.70
CA SER A 81 -8.49 9.76 -27.32
C SER A 81 -9.88 10.00 -27.90
N THR A 82 -10.17 9.46 -29.09
CA THR A 82 -11.51 9.49 -29.68
C THR A 82 -12.51 8.69 -28.83
N TYR A 83 -12.14 7.47 -28.41
CA TYR A 83 -12.97 6.66 -27.51
C TYR A 83 -13.15 7.30 -26.12
N ILE A 84 -12.10 7.87 -25.54
CA ILE A 84 -12.18 8.61 -24.27
C ILE A 84 -13.23 9.72 -24.39
N SER A 85 -13.18 10.51 -25.47
CA SER A 85 -14.16 11.59 -25.71
C SER A 85 -15.59 11.07 -25.84
N GLN A 86 -15.79 9.94 -26.53
CA GLN A 86 -17.10 9.30 -26.66
C GLN A 86 -17.64 8.81 -25.31
N TYR A 87 -16.81 8.16 -24.50
CA TYR A 87 -17.20 7.68 -23.18
C TYR A 87 -17.52 8.82 -22.21
N LEU A 88 -16.76 9.92 -22.26
CA LEU A 88 -17.06 11.11 -21.45
C LEU A 88 -18.36 11.79 -21.90
N ALA A 89 -18.63 11.84 -23.20
CA ALA A 89 -19.91 12.34 -23.72
C ALA A 89 -21.10 11.45 -23.30
N ALA A 90 -20.93 10.13 -23.32
CA ALA A 90 -21.94 9.18 -22.83
C ALA A 90 -22.20 9.36 -21.32
N TYR A 91 -21.15 9.55 -20.53
CA TYR A 91 -21.27 9.87 -19.11
C TYR A 91 -22.03 11.19 -18.90
N ALA A 92 -21.69 12.25 -19.63
CA ALA A 92 -22.34 13.54 -19.49
C ALA A 92 -23.84 13.52 -19.85
N ALA A 93 -24.27 12.59 -20.70
CA ALA A 93 -25.68 12.44 -21.08
C ALA A 93 -26.55 11.87 -19.93
N ASP A 94 -26.00 10.96 -19.13
CA ASP A 94 -26.67 10.41 -17.93
C ASP A 94 -25.62 9.90 -16.93
N PRO A 95 -25.14 10.77 -16.01
CA PRO A 95 -24.08 10.40 -15.08
C PRO A 95 -24.43 9.23 -14.17
N ALA A 96 -25.71 9.06 -13.83
CA ALA A 96 -26.17 8.00 -12.93
C ALA A 96 -26.18 6.63 -13.64
N ALA A 97 -26.60 6.58 -14.91
CA ALA A 97 -26.59 5.34 -15.68
C ALA A 97 -25.20 5.01 -16.26
N ASN A 98 -24.44 6.01 -16.67
CA ASN A 98 -23.24 5.86 -17.52
C ASN A 98 -21.92 6.11 -16.77
N TRP A 99 -21.90 6.00 -15.43
CA TRP A 99 -20.67 6.15 -14.64
C TRP A 99 -19.56 5.18 -15.08
N ARG A 100 -19.90 3.96 -15.54
CA ARG A 100 -18.93 2.97 -16.06
C ARG A 100 -18.19 3.47 -17.30
N SER A 101 -18.82 4.32 -18.11
CA SER A 101 -18.15 4.96 -19.25
C SER A 101 -17.04 5.89 -18.77
N LYS A 102 -17.28 6.67 -17.71
CA LYS A 102 -16.25 7.55 -17.13
C LYS A 102 -15.10 6.75 -16.50
N ASP A 103 -15.39 5.69 -15.75
CA ASP A 103 -14.35 4.76 -15.23
C ASP A 103 -13.48 4.22 -16.38
N THR A 104 -14.12 3.77 -17.48
CA THR A 104 -13.41 3.25 -18.64
C THR A 104 -12.54 4.32 -19.31
N ALA A 105 -13.05 5.56 -19.42
CA ALA A 105 -12.30 6.69 -19.96
C ALA A 105 -11.07 7.03 -19.12
N ILE A 106 -11.20 7.04 -17.78
CA ILE A 106 -10.10 7.29 -16.84
C ILE A 106 -9.03 6.19 -16.97
N CYS A 107 -9.44 4.93 -17.07
CA CYS A 107 -8.54 3.79 -17.23
C CYS A 107 -7.77 3.81 -18.56
N LEU A 108 -8.47 4.10 -19.67
CA LEU A 108 -7.86 4.27 -20.98
C LEU A 108 -6.83 5.40 -20.98
N LEU A 109 -7.20 6.57 -20.47
CA LEU A 109 -6.29 7.72 -20.39
C LEU A 109 -5.06 7.38 -19.56
N THR A 110 -5.25 6.75 -18.40
CA THR A 110 -4.15 6.33 -17.52
C THR A 110 -3.18 5.38 -18.25
N SER A 111 -3.73 4.48 -19.06
CA SER A 111 -2.96 3.50 -19.84
C SER A 111 -2.10 4.13 -20.94
N ILE A 112 -2.65 5.10 -21.69
CA ILE A 112 -1.91 5.78 -22.78
C ILE A 112 -1.04 6.94 -22.29
N ALA A 113 -1.28 7.46 -21.09
CA ALA A 113 -0.53 8.58 -20.54
C ALA A 113 0.77 8.14 -19.87
N SER A 114 0.81 6.98 -19.21
CA SER A 114 1.99 6.49 -18.47
C SER A 114 3.02 5.87 -19.44
N ARG A 115 4.24 6.43 -19.49
CA ARG A 115 5.39 5.85 -20.23
C ARG A 115 6.35 5.11 -19.31
N SER A 116 6.54 5.63 -18.10
CA SER A 116 7.36 4.99 -17.08
C SER A 116 6.79 5.30 -15.71
N GLU A 117 6.77 4.30 -14.85
CA GLU A 117 6.27 4.42 -13.49
C GLU A 117 7.09 3.59 -12.51
N THR A 118 7.10 4.01 -11.26
CA THR A 118 7.69 3.24 -10.15
C THR A 118 6.74 3.28 -8.97
N THR A 119 6.75 2.25 -8.13
CA THR A 119 5.91 2.21 -6.93
C THR A 119 6.16 3.42 -6.02
N THR A 120 7.41 3.91 -5.96
CA THR A 120 7.81 5.03 -5.09
C THR A 120 7.39 6.38 -5.66
N GLN A 121 7.68 6.67 -6.93
CA GLN A 121 7.44 8.00 -7.52
C GLN A 121 6.10 8.11 -8.27
N GLY A 122 5.39 7.01 -8.51
CA GLY A 122 4.27 6.98 -9.42
C GLY A 122 4.76 7.08 -10.87
N VAL A 123 3.94 7.64 -11.75
CA VAL A 123 4.36 7.94 -13.12
C VAL A 123 5.52 8.94 -13.06
N SER A 124 6.61 8.65 -13.75
CA SER A 124 7.80 9.51 -13.81
C SER A 124 7.92 10.26 -15.13
N SER A 125 7.40 9.69 -16.22
CA SER A 125 7.28 10.33 -17.52
C SER A 125 5.94 10.01 -18.19
N THR A 126 5.41 10.98 -18.93
CA THR A 126 4.12 10.88 -19.60
C THR A 126 4.24 10.99 -21.12
N ASN A 127 3.25 10.46 -21.82
CA ASN A 127 3.00 10.74 -23.23
C ASN A 127 2.69 12.23 -23.42
N SER A 128 3.45 12.91 -24.30
CA SER A 128 3.33 14.36 -24.53
C SER A 128 2.06 14.75 -25.30
N LEU A 129 1.40 13.79 -25.94
CA LEU A 129 0.13 13.99 -26.65
C LEU A 129 -1.08 14.04 -25.71
N VAL A 130 -0.89 13.77 -24.41
CA VAL A 130 -1.95 13.76 -23.40
C VAL A 130 -1.58 14.67 -22.24
N ASN A 131 -2.49 15.57 -21.87
CA ASN A 131 -2.32 16.44 -20.71
C ASN A 131 -3.07 15.87 -19.50
N VAL A 132 -2.34 15.14 -18.64
CA VAL A 132 -2.90 14.50 -17.43
C VAL A 132 -3.35 15.51 -16.37
N VAL A 133 -2.72 16.68 -16.30
CA VAL A 133 -3.07 17.73 -15.33
C VAL A 133 -4.38 18.42 -15.75
N GLN A 134 -4.53 18.68 -17.05
CA GLN A 134 -5.77 19.21 -17.61
C GLN A 134 -6.92 18.21 -17.45
N PHE A 135 -6.69 16.93 -17.81
CA PHE A 135 -7.70 15.88 -17.64
C PHE A 135 -8.12 15.73 -16.17
N PHE A 136 -7.16 15.78 -15.23
CA PHE A 136 -7.46 15.77 -13.81
C PHE A 136 -8.40 16.92 -13.45
N SER A 137 -8.07 18.14 -13.86
CA SER A 137 -8.82 19.35 -13.54
C SER A 137 -10.23 19.33 -14.13
N ASP A 138 -10.38 18.87 -15.38
CA ASP A 138 -11.65 18.93 -16.12
C ASP A 138 -12.62 17.80 -15.76
N HIS A 139 -12.10 16.62 -15.38
CA HIS A 139 -12.92 15.41 -15.29
C HIS A 139 -12.83 14.67 -13.95
N VAL A 140 -11.69 14.72 -13.27
CA VAL A 140 -11.41 13.85 -12.12
C VAL A 140 -11.54 14.60 -10.80
N PHE A 141 -11.13 15.86 -10.77
CA PHE A 141 -11.11 16.68 -9.56
C PHE A 141 -12.50 16.86 -8.95
N VAL A 142 -13.53 17.00 -9.78
CA VAL A 142 -14.93 17.07 -9.32
C VAL A 142 -15.35 15.83 -8.54
N ASP A 143 -14.92 14.63 -8.95
CA ASP A 143 -15.23 13.38 -8.25
C ASP A 143 -14.44 13.26 -6.94
N LEU A 144 -13.23 13.80 -6.87
CA LEU A 144 -12.44 13.86 -5.63
C LEU A 144 -13.10 14.79 -4.59
N GLN A 145 -13.74 15.87 -5.06
CA GLN A 145 -14.42 16.85 -4.22
C GLN A 145 -15.86 16.48 -3.88
N ALA A 146 -16.45 15.54 -4.61
CA ALA A 146 -17.81 15.07 -4.42
C ALA A 146 -18.11 14.68 -2.95
N ASP A 147 -19.33 14.98 -2.51
CA ASP A 147 -19.84 14.54 -1.22
C ASP A 147 -20.22 13.05 -1.28
N SER A 148 -20.21 12.38 -0.12
CA SER A 148 -20.57 10.96 -0.02
C SER A 148 -21.94 10.70 -0.65
N GLY A 149 -21.98 9.78 -1.62
CA GLY A 149 -23.21 9.38 -2.31
C GLY A 149 -23.61 10.27 -3.49
N SER A 150 -22.89 11.36 -3.77
CA SER A 150 -23.19 12.24 -4.92
C SER A 150 -22.63 11.74 -6.25
N VAL A 151 -21.64 10.86 -6.23
CA VAL A 151 -21.06 10.18 -7.40
C VAL A 151 -20.98 8.69 -7.14
N ALA A 152 -20.89 7.89 -8.22
CA ALA A 152 -20.69 6.45 -8.10
C ALA A 152 -19.41 6.16 -7.27
N PRO A 153 -19.45 5.25 -6.28
CA PRO A 153 -18.32 5.00 -5.38
C PRO A 153 -17.01 4.70 -6.11
N ILE A 154 -17.06 3.94 -7.20
CA ILE A 154 -15.88 3.59 -7.98
C ILE A 154 -15.25 4.80 -8.66
N LEU A 155 -16.03 5.79 -9.12
CA LEU A 155 -15.48 7.03 -9.69
C LEU A 155 -14.74 7.86 -8.64
N GLN A 156 -15.21 7.86 -7.40
CA GLN A 156 -14.52 8.52 -6.29
C GLN A 156 -13.21 7.80 -5.94
N ALA A 157 -13.21 6.45 -5.95
CA ALA A 157 -11.99 5.66 -5.80
C ALA A 157 -11.00 5.90 -6.96
N ASP A 158 -11.49 5.93 -8.19
CA ASP A 158 -10.71 6.25 -9.40
C ASP A 158 -10.08 7.64 -9.30
N ALA A 159 -10.79 8.62 -8.75
CA ALA A 159 -10.26 9.97 -8.58
C ALA A 159 -9.09 10.03 -7.59
N ILE A 160 -9.20 9.33 -6.47
CA ILE A 160 -8.10 9.20 -5.51
C ILE A 160 -6.93 8.44 -6.16
N LYS A 161 -7.21 7.36 -6.88
CA LYS A 161 -6.20 6.54 -7.58
C LYS A 161 -5.52 7.28 -8.72
N TYR A 162 -6.22 8.15 -9.43
CA TYR A 162 -5.65 8.98 -10.49
C TYR A 162 -4.60 9.93 -9.89
N LEU A 163 -4.98 10.62 -8.81
CA LEU A 163 -4.06 11.47 -8.06
C LEU A 163 -2.88 10.68 -7.50
N HIS A 164 -3.12 9.47 -6.97
CA HIS A 164 -2.04 8.56 -6.58
C HIS A 164 -1.08 8.32 -7.75
N THR A 165 -1.60 7.86 -8.89
CA THR A 165 -0.81 7.46 -10.06
C THR A 165 0.02 8.61 -10.62
N PHE A 166 -0.59 9.79 -10.79
CA PHE A 166 0.02 10.96 -11.44
C PHE A 166 0.58 12.01 -10.48
N ARG A 167 0.71 11.70 -9.18
CA ARG A 167 1.20 12.62 -8.13
C ARG A 167 2.50 13.38 -8.48
N ASN A 168 3.38 12.79 -9.29
CA ASN A 168 4.67 13.37 -9.67
C ASN A 168 4.61 14.21 -10.97
N GLN A 169 3.41 14.40 -11.52
CA GLN A 169 3.08 15.28 -12.63
C GLN A 169 2.42 16.58 -12.15
N LEU A 170 1.89 16.61 -10.92
CA LEU A 170 1.34 17.81 -10.31
C LEU A 170 2.44 18.65 -9.65
N ASN A 171 2.24 19.95 -9.61
CA ASN A 171 3.10 20.85 -8.85
C ASN A 171 2.75 20.82 -7.34
N LYS A 172 3.62 21.41 -6.52
CA LYS A 172 3.46 21.41 -5.06
C LYS A 172 2.17 22.10 -4.60
N GLU A 173 1.78 23.20 -5.23
CA GLU A 173 0.57 23.96 -4.88
C GLU A 173 -0.70 23.15 -5.16
N GLN A 174 -0.75 22.47 -6.31
CA GLN A 174 -1.84 21.56 -6.67
C GLN A 174 -1.95 20.42 -5.66
N LEU A 175 -0.82 19.81 -5.28
CA LEU A 175 -0.82 18.76 -4.26
C LEU A 175 -1.26 19.28 -2.89
N LEU A 176 -0.82 20.47 -2.47
CA LEU A 176 -1.26 21.08 -1.22
C LEU A 176 -2.76 21.36 -1.21
N SER A 177 -3.34 21.77 -2.35
CA SER A 177 -4.77 22.07 -2.46
C SER A 177 -5.67 20.84 -2.25
N VAL A 178 -5.18 19.63 -2.57
CA VAL A 178 -5.94 18.38 -2.40
C VAL A 178 -5.75 17.73 -1.03
N MET A 179 -4.69 18.08 -0.29
CA MET A 179 -4.41 17.48 1.03
C MET A 179 -5.57 17.58 2.03
N PRO A 180 -6.25 18.73 2.19
CA PRO A 180 -7.38 18.83 3.11
C PRO A 180 -8.56 17.94 2.72
N LEU A 181 -8.73 17.63 1.42
CA LEU A 181 -9.81 16.76 0.95
C LEU A 181 -9.63 15.32 1.43
N PHE A 182 -8.41 14.89 1.75
CA PHE A 182 -8.20 13.53 2.24
C PHE A 182 -8.71 13.30 3.66
N VAL A 183 -8.93 14.34 4.47
CA VAL A 183 -9.50 14.15 5.81
C VAL A 183 -10.88 13.47 5.71
N LYS A 184 -11.76 13.96 4.82
CA LYS A 184 -13.08 13.32 4.62
C LYS A 184 -12.98 11.90 4.05
N HIS A 185 -11.99 11.63 3.19
CA HIS A 185 -11.83 10.30 2.58
C HIS A 185 -11.25 9.29 3.58
N LEU A 186 -10.35 9.71 4.47
CA LEU A 186 -9.82 8.88 5.57
C LEU A 186 -10.90 8.48 6.58
N GLU A 187 -11.89 9.35 6.79
CA GLU A 187 -13.03 9.12 7.70
C GLU A 187 -14.24 8.49 7.00
N SER A 188 -14.11 8.19 5.70
CA SER A 188 -15.17 7.56 4.94
C SER A 188 -15.50 6.17 5.51
N PRO A 189 -16.80 5.79 5.59
CA PRO A 189 -17.19 4.43 5.91
C PRO A 189 -16.78 3.43 4.81
N HIS A 190 -16.51 3.90 3.59
CA HIS A 190 -15.99 3.06 2.52
C HIS A 190 -14.50 2.77 2.73
N TYR A 191 -14.21 1.50 3.04
CA TYR A 191 -12.86 1.00 3.32
C TYR A 191 -11.86 1.33 2.19
N VAL A 192 -12.27 1.23 0.93
CA VAL A 192 -11.42 1.53 -0.24
C VAL A 192 -10.98 3.00 -0.25
N PHE A 193 -11.89 3.94 0.02
CA PHE A 193 -11.57 5.38 -0.02
C PHE A 193 -10.56 5.72 1.06
N ALA A 194 -10.78 5.19 2.25
CA ALA A 194 -9.94 5.41 3.41
C ALA A 194 -8.51 4.89 3.13
N SER A 195 -8.39 3.67 2.60
CA SER A 195 -7.11 3.07 2.21
C SER A 195 -6.40 3.81 1.08
N TYR A 196 -7.14 4.18 0.02
CA TYR A 196 -6.58 4.90 -1.12
C TYR A 196 -6.11 6.29 -0.73
N ALA A 197 -6.86 7.00 0.13
CA ALA A 197 -6.45 8.28 0.68
C ALA A 197 -5.15 8.14 1.50
N ALA A 198 -5.08 7.15 2.39
CA ALA A 198 -3.90 6.88 3.20
C ALA A 198 -2.66 6.57 2.35
N LEU A 199 -2.80 5.68 1.36
CA LEU A 199 -1.74 5.36 0.39
C LEU A 199 -1.29 6.59 -0.40
N THR A 200 -2.24 7.42 -0.83
CA THR A 200 -1.94 8.62 -1.61
C THR A 200 -1.19 9.66 -0.79
N ILE A 201 -1.64 9.94 0.44
CA ILE A 201 -0.93 10.82 1.37
C ILE A 201 0.50 10.31 1.61
N GLU A 202 0.67 9.03 1.93
CA GLU A 202 2.00 8.44 2.17
C GLU A 202 2.93 8.68 0.99
N ARG A 203 2.43 8.43 -0.23
CA ARG A 203 3.21 8.54 -1.47
C ARG A 203 3.47 9.98 -1.91
N VAL A 204 2.57 10.91 -1.63
CA VAL A 204 2.78 12.34 -1.90
C VAL A 204 3.87 12.90 -0.98
N LEU A 205 3.86 12.53 0.30
CA LEU A 205 4.81 13.03 1.30
C LEU A 205 6.25 12.51 1.12
N VAL A 206 6.47 11.49 0.29
CA VAL A 206 7.81 10.98 -0.07
C VAL A 206 8.33 11.51 -1.39
N LEU A 207 7.56 12.35 -2.10
CA LEU A 207 8.04 12.97 -3.32
C LEU A 207 9.26 13.85 -3.03
N LYS A 208 10.17 13.86 -4.00
CA LYS A 208 11.37 14.67 -3.95
C LYS A 208 11.31 15.77 -5.00
N ASP A 209 11.89 16.91 -4.67
CA ASP A 209 12.21 17.93 -5.65
C ASP A 209 13.25 17.38 -6.64
N LYS A 210 12.94 17.45 -7.94
CA LYS A 210 13.78 16.87 -9.00
C LYS A 210 15.12 17.61 -9.16
N ALA A 211 15.17 18.90 -8.84
CA ALA A 211 16.36 19.71 -8.98
C ALA A 211 17.26 19.63 -7.73
N ALA A 212 16.66 19.70 -6.53
CA ALA A 212 17.38 19.73 -5.27
C ALA A 212 17.63 18.33 -4.67
N ASN A 213 16.93 17.28 -5.14
CA ASN A 213 16.96 15.92 -4.57
C ASN A 213 16.61 15.88 -3.07
N THR A 214 15.88 16.88 -2.58
CA THR A 214 15.35 16.98 -1.21
C THR A 214 13.88 16.58 -1.19
N MET A 215 13.32 16.35 0.01
CA MET A 215 11.86 16.14 0.13
C MET A 215 11.10 17.37 -0.40
N LEU A 216 10.05 17.12 -1.19
CA LEU A 216 9.20 18.18 -1.74
C LEU A 216 8.37 18.88 -0.66
N PHE A 217 7.93 18.10 0.34
CA PHE A 217 7.16 18.56 1.49
C PHE A 217 8.04 18.71 2.73
N THR A 218 7.85 19.81 3.42
CA THR A 218 8.53 20.17 4.67
C THR A 218 7.55 20.14 5.85
N ALA A 219 8.10 20.33 7.06
CA ALA A 219 7.31 20.41 8.28
C ALA A 219 6.31 21.59 8.29
N ASP A 220 6.64 22.70 7.62
CA ASP A 220 5.77 23.87 7.52
C ASP A 220 4.60 23.63 6.56
N ASP A 221 4.86 22.92 5.46
CA ASP A 221 3.85 22.59 4.45
C ASP A 221 2.73 21.71 5.02
N VAL A 222 3.08 20.76 5.90
CA VAL A 222 2.12 19.81 6.45
C VAL A 222 1.42 20.30 7.71
N LYS A 223 1.98 21.31 8.38
CA LYS A 223 1.47 21.84 9.65
C LYS A 223 -0.03 22.18 9.63
N PRO A 224 -0.63 22.77 8.58
CA PRO A 224 -2.03 23.16 8.58
C PRO A 224 -3.04 22.00 8.67
N PHE A 225 -2.62 20.79 8.26
CA PHE A 225 -3.51 19.63 8.16
C PHE A 225 -3.00 18.39 8.91
N ALA A 226 -1.80 18.45 9.50
CA ALA A 226 -1.16 17.31 10.15
C ALA A 226 -2.02 16.72 11.28
N GLU A 227 -2.54 17.56 12.18
CA GLU A 227 -3.38 17.10 13.29
C GLU A 227 -4.66 16.43 12.80
N ALA A 228 -5.38 17.07 11.87
CA ALA A 228 -6.63 16.56 11.33
C ALA A 228 -6.46 15.21 10.63
N ILE A 229 -5.43 15.06 9.79
CA ILE A 229 -5.14 13.80 9.10
C ILE A 229 -4.74 12.69 10.08
N LEU A 230 -3.91 12.99 11.07
CA LEU A 230 -3.49 12.01 12.07
C LEU A 230 -4.66 11.51 12.91
N LEU A 231 -5.49 12.42 13.40
CA LEU A 231 -6.67 12.06 14.20
C LEU A 231 -7.70 11.29 13.37
N ALA A 232 -7.93 11.68 12.12
CA ALA A 232 -8.78 10.92 11.19
C ALA A 232 -8.26 9.48 11.01
N ALA A 233 -6.98 9.31 10.68
CA ALA A 233 -6.38 7.98 10.50
C ALA A 233 -6.48 7.13 11.78
N PHE A 234 -6.20 7.70 12.96
CA PHE A 234 -6.31 6.97 14.22
C PHE A 234 -7.75 6.61 14.58
N ARG A 235 -8.72 7.50 14.33
CA ARG A 235 -10.14 7.19 14.52
C ARG A 235 -10.57 6.01 13.66
N THR A 236 -10.19 6.01 12.39
CA THR A 236 -10.52 4.91 11.46
C THR A 236 -9.84 3.60 11.84
N ILE A 237 -8.58 3.62 12.29
CA ILE A 237 -7.92 2.41 12.82
C ILE A 237 -8.67 1.87 14.05
N ARG A 238 -9.09 2.76 14.95
CA ARG A 238 -9.74 2.41 16.22
C ARG A 238 -11.22 2.06 16.09
N SER A 239 -11.84 2.20 14.91
CA SER A 239 -13.20 1.75 14.69
C SER A 239 -13.30 0.22 14.55
N GLY A 240 -12.16 -0.47 14.40
CA GLY A 240 -12.11 -1.93 14.45
C GLY A 240 -12.54 -2.48 15.81
N SER A 241 -13.45 -3.44 15.81
CA SER A 241 -14.01 -4.05 17.02
C SER A 241 -13.17 -5.19 17.61
N SER A 242 -12.12 -5.64 16.90
CA SER A 242 -11.21 -6.70 17.33
C SER A 242 -9.75 -6.35 17.01
N PRO A 243 -8.76 -6.99 17.67
CA PRO A 243 -7.34 -6.81 17.35
C PRO A 243 -7.01 -7.04 15.88
N GLU A 244 -7.62 -8.04 15.25
CA GLU A 244 -7.45 -8.38 13.85
C GLU A 244 -7.97 -7.26 12.94
N LYS A 245 -9.17 -6.73 13.24
CA LYS A 245 -9.76 -5.61 12.49
C LYS A 245 -9.00 -4.31 12.65
N VAL A 246 -8.47 -4.03 13.84
CA VAL A 246 -7.60 -2.87 14.09
C VAL A 246 -6.27 -2.99 13.31
N ALA A 247 -5.77 -4.20 13.11
CA ALA A 247 -4.53 -4.47 12.37
C ALA A 247 -4.71 -4.72 10.86
N GLU A 248 -5.94 -4.86 10.37
CA GLU A 248 -6.25 -5.26 8.99
C GLU A 248 -5.76 -4.25 7.94
N ASN A 249 -5.95 -2.96 8.21
CA ASN A 249 -5.58 -1.87 7.30
C ASN A 249 -4.25 -1.23 7.69
N ASP A 250 -3.14 -1.82 7.22
CA ASP A 250 -1.80 -1.31 7.54
C ASP A 250 -1.47 0.02 6.82
N TYR A 251 -2.20 0.39 5.77
CA TYR A 251 -1.99 1.62 5.00
C TYR A 251 -2.23 2.87 5.85
N MET A 252 -3.23 2.83 6.74
CA MET A 252 -3.53 3.93 7.67
C MET A 252 -2.36 4.23 8.60
N MET A 253 -1.77 3.19 9.20
CA MET A 253 -0.64 3.35 10.10
C MET A 253 0.61 3.83 9.34
N LYS A 254 0.85 3.31 8.12
CA LYS A 254 1.94 3.80 7.25
C LYS A 254 1.77 5.29 6.93
N CYS A 255 0.56 5.72 6.59
CA CYS A 255 0.23 7.14 6.38
C CYS A 255 0.50 7.98 7.63
N ALA A 256 0.01 7.55 8.79
CA ALA A 256 0.21 8.27 10.05
C ALA A 256 1.70 8.40 10.41
N MET A 257 2.46 7.31 10.33
CA MET A 257 3.90 7.33 10.62
C MET A 257 4.68 8.20 9.63
N ARG A 258 4.30 8.17 8.35
CA ARG A 258 4.90 9.06 7.33
C ARG A 258 4.66 10.52 7.66
N LEU A 259 3.43 10.88 8.01
CA LEU A 259 3.08 12.26 8.33
C LEU A 259 3.76 12.75 9.62
N ILE A 260 3.87 11.91 10.65
CA ILE A 260 4.65 12.20 11.86
C ILE A 260 6.12 12.50 11.50
N PHE A 261 6.72 11.67 10.65
CA PHE A 261 8.10 11.86 10.19
C PHE A 261 8.29 13.18 9.42
N THR A 262 7.35 13.54 8.55
CA THR A 262 7.40 14.79 7.78
C THR A 262 7.16 16.02 8.66
N ALA A 263 6.23 15.94 9.62
CA ALA A 263 5.85 17.06 10.48
C ALA A 263 6.90 17.40 11.54
N ARG A 264 7.76 16.44 11.95
CA ARG A 264 8.88 16.69 12.89
C ARG A 264 8.41 17.42 14.16
N SER A 265 8.99 18.58 14.49
CA SER A 265 8.64 19.41 15.64
C SER A 265 7.28 20.09 15.51
N SER A 266 6.66 20.14 14.33
CA SER A 266 5.34 20.73 14.15
C SER A 266 4.23 19.99 14.90
N ILE A 267 4.48 18.74 15.34
CA ILE A 267 3.50 17.95 16.13
C ILE A 267 3.53 18.27 17.63
N VAL A 268 4.55 18.98 18.12
CA VAL A 268 4.74 19.27 19.56
C VAL A 268 3.51 19.92 20.22
N PRO A 269 2.72 20.78 19.57
CA PRO A 269 1.51 21.32 20.20
C PRO A 269 0.40 20.29 20.47
N PHE A 270 0.40 19.14 19.77
CA PHE A 270 -0.67 18.13 19.81
C PHE A 270 -0.14 16.68 19.92
N TYR A 271 1.05 16.50 20.51
CA TYR A 271 1.68 15.18 20.66
C TYR A 271 0.92 14.24 21.60
N ALA A 272 0.27 14.78 22.63
CA ALA A 272 -0.40 13.96 23.65
C ALA A 272 -1.55 13.11 23.05
N PRO A 273 -2.50 13.67 22.28
CA PRO A 273 -3.49 12.88 21.54
C PRO A 273 -2.88 11.82 20.62
N ILE A 274 -1.74 12.10 19.97
CA ILE A 274 -1.06 11.14 19.11
C ILE A 274 -0.56 9.94 19.93
N LEU A 275 0.16 10.19 21.03
CA LEU A 275 0.68 9.13 21.90
C LEU A 275 -0.44 8.32 22.54
N ASP A 276 -1.54 8.97 22.92
CA ASP A 276 -2.71 8.29 23.48
C ASP A 276 -3.35 7.31 22.48
N ASN A 277 -3.51 7.73 21.23
CA ASN A 277 -4.02 6.86 20.17
C ASN A 277 -3.07 5.71 19.85
N LEU A 278 -1.77 6.00 19.69
CA LEU A 278 -0.75 4.96 19.42
C LEU A 278 -0.70 3.93 20.55
N ARG A 279 -0.72 4.38 21.81
CA ARG A 279 -0.79 3.48 22.97
C ARG A 279 -2.05 2.62 22.92
N ALA A 280 -3.22 3.22 22.68
CA ALA A 280 -4.48 2.49 22.63
C ALA A 280 -4.48 1.41 21.54
N ILE A 281 -4.00 1.75 20.34
CA ILE A 281 -3.85 0.82 19.21
C ILE A 281 -2.89 -0.32 19.57
N LEU A 282 -1.72 -0.01 20.14
CA LEU A 282 -0.74 -1.02 20.55
C LEU A 282 -1.29 -1.96 21.63
N VAL A 283 -2.01 -1.43 22.61
CA VAL A 283 -2.63 -2.24 23.67
C VAL A 283 -3.66 -3.20 23.09
N GLU A 284 -4.47 -2.75 22.12
CA GLU A 284 -5.48 -3.57 21.47
C GLU A 284 -4.86 -4.70 20.64
N ILE A 285 -3.92 -4.36 19.76
CA ILE A 285 -3.24 -5.33 18.88
C ILE A 285 -2.40 -6.33 19.70
N ALA A 286 -1.92 -5.95 20.90
CA ALA A 286 -1.17 -6.85 21.77
C ALA A 286 -2.04 -7.86 22.54
N LYS A 287 -3.37 -7.74 22.56
CA LYS A 287 -4.26 -8.65 23.31
C LYS A 287 -4.07 -10.14 22.93
N PRO A 288 -4.03 -10.54 21.64
CA PRO A 288 -3.81 -11.94 21.27
C PRO A 288 -2.46 -12.47 21.75
N PHE A 289 -1.41 -11.64 21.75
CA PHE A 289 -0.09 -12.03 22.22
C PHE A 289 -0.06 -12.27 23.74
N ARG A 290 -0.79 -11.43 24.51
CA ARG A 290 -0.95 -11.62 25.96
C ARG A 290 -1.81 -12.84 26.29
N ALA A 291 -2.82 -13.13 25.47
CA ALA A 291 -3.56 -14.38 25.59
C ALA A 291 -2.69 -15.60 25.24
N ALA A 292 -1.82 -15.48 24.23
CA ALA A 292 -0.88 -16.54 23.86
C ALA A 292 0.19 -16.82 24.94
N GLN A 293 0.55 -15.83 25.77
CA GLN A 293 1.37 -16.08 26.98
C GLN A 293 0.73 -17.10 27.93
N SER A 294 -0.60 -17.20 27.96
CA SER A 294 -1.29 -18.24 28.75
C SER A 294 -1.29 -19.61 28.06
N SER A 295 -1.25 -19.67 26.72
CA SER A 295 -1.12 -20.93 25.95
C SER A 295 0.31 -21.42 25.77
N PHE A 296 1.30 -20.57 26.07
CA PHE A 296 2.72 -20.92 26.07
C PHE A 296 3.04 -22.18 26.90
N GLN A 297 2.27 -22.45 27.97
CA GLN A 297 2.41 -23.68 28.76
C GLN A 297 2.30 -24.95 27.90
N SER A 298 1.42 -24.99 26.90
CA SER A 298 1.28 -26.15 26.00
C SER A 298 2.48 -26.34 25.08
N TYR A 299 3.22 -25.27 24.77
CA TYR A 299 4.40 -25.31 23.90
C TYR A 299 5.70 -25.62 24.67
N GLN A 300 5.71 -25.59 26.00
CA GLN A 300 6.90 -25.93 26.82
C GLN A 300 7.44 -27.33 26.51
N VAL A 301 6.58 -28.27 26.12
CA VAL A 301 6.96 -29.63 25.71
C VAL A 301 7.88 -29.64 24.48
N LEU A 302 7.83 -28.60 23.63
CA LEU A 302 8.68 -28.48 22.45
C LEU A 302 10.08 -27.95 22.75
N LEU A 303 10.30 -27.36 23.93
CA LEU A 303 11.59 -26.75 24.27
C LEU A 303 12.74 -27.77 24.36
N PRO A 304 12.63 -28.91 25.06
CA PRO A 304 13.73 -29.88 25.11
C PRO A 304 14.18 -30.39 23.73
N PRO A 305 13.27 -30.77 22.79
CA PRO A 305 13.66 -31.10 21.42
C PRO A 305 14.40 -29.98 20.68
N LEU A 306 14.00 -28.72 20.86
CA LEU A 306 14.64 -27.56 20.21
C LEU A 306 16.06 -27.31 20.70
N LEU A 307 16.42 -27.81 21.89
CA LEU A 307 17.76 -27.67 22.46
C LEU A 307 18.74 -28.75 21.95
N THR A 308 18.27 -29.70 21.14
CA THR A 308 19.12 -30.79 20.62
C THR A 308 20.06 -30.31 19.51
N PRO A 309 21.36 -30.69 19.54
CA PRO A 309 22.35 -30.17 18.58
C PRO A 309 22.05 -30.38 17.10
N VAL A 310 21.34 -31.46 16.75
CA VAL A 310 21.00 -31.85 15.37
C VAL A 310 20.21 -30.75 14.64
N LEU A 311 19.30 -30.06 15.33
CA LEU A 311 18.49 -28.98 14.72
C LEU A 311 19.33 -27.74 14.35
N TRP A 312 20.51 -27.60 14.95
CA TRP A 312 21.40 -26.45 14.81
C TRP A 312 22.52 -26.69 13.78
N GLU A 313 22.49 -27.80 13.04
CA GLU A 313 23.44 -28.13 11.97
C GLU A 313 23.08 -27.46 10.64
N SER A 314 21.78 -27.30 10.37
CA SER A 314 21.31 -26.61 9.16
C SER A 314 21.42 -25.10 9.31
N LYS A 315 22.28 -24.48 8.50
CA LYS A 315 22.49 -23.02 8.49
C LYS A 315 21.19 -22.24 8.24
N GLY A 316 20.26 -22.78 7.46
CA GLY A 316 18.97 -22.15 7.15
C GLY A 316 18.02 -22.05 8.36
N ASN A 317 18.23 -22.88 9.39
CA ASN A 317 17.33 -22.94 10.54
C ASN A 317 17.74 -22.00 11.68
N VAL A 318 19.00 -21.58 11.73
CA VAL A 318 19.60 -20.89 12.89
C VAL A 318 18.84 -19.61 13.26
N SER A 319 18.53 -18.74 12.29
CA SER A 319 17.81 -17.48 12.55
C SER A 319 16.41 -17.71 13.14
N ALA A 320 15.67 -18.69 12.61
CA ALA A 320 14.34 -19.02 13.09
C ALA A 320 14.37 -19.65 14.49
N LEU A 321 15.31 -20.57 14.74
CA LEU A 321 15.47 -21.21 16.04
C LEU A 321 15.89 -20.23 17.13
N VAL A 322 16.76 -19.27 16.84
CA VAL A 322 17.18 -18.24 17.80
C VAL A 322 16.01 -17.34 18.16
N ARG A 323 15.23 -16.90 17.17
CA ARG A 323 14.00 -16.13 17.40
C ARG A 323 13.01 -16.90 18.28
N LEU A 324 12.85 -18.19 18.02
CA LEU A 324 11.96 -19.05 18.80
C LEU A 324 12.46 -19.22 20.24
N LEU A 325 13.75 -19.52 20.44
CA LEU A 325 14.33 -19.65 21.78
C LEU A 325 14.25 -18.35 22.58
N ARG A 326 14.45 -17.19 21.95
CA ARG A 326 14.25 -15.89 22.61
C ARG A 326 12.83 -15.70 23.09
N ALA A 327 11.83 -16.14 22.30
CA ALA A 327 10.43 -16.12 22.73
C ALA A 327 10.19 -17.09 23.91
N PHE A 328 10.78 -18.29 23.89
CA PHE A 328 10.71 -19.22 25.02
C PHE A 328 11.33 -18.64 26.30
N ILE A 329 12.47 -17.97 26.19
CA ILE A 329 13.15 -17.32 27.32
C ILE A 329 12.34 -16.16 27.86
N ALA A 330 11.83 -15.28 26.99
CA ALA A 330 11.06 -14.11 27.38
C ALA A 330 9.72 -14.46 28.06
N GLN A 331 9.07 -15.55 27.64
CA GLN A 331 7.76 -15.94 28.18
C GLN A 331 7.82 -17.02 29.26
N GLY A 332 8.92 -17.77 29.34
CA GLY A 332 8.98 -19.02 30.09
C GLY A 332 10.17 -19.20 31.01
N SER A 333 10.95 -18.15 31.28
CA SER A 333 12.22 -18.24 32.01
C SER A 333 12.13 -19.01 33.33
N ALA A 334 11.06 -18.82 34.11
CA ALA A 334 10.83 -19.58 35.35
C ALA A 334 10.71 -21.11 35.10
N GLY A 335 10.05 -21.52 34.02
CA GLY A 335 9.95 -22.93 33.62
C GLY A 335 11.27 -23.49 33.08
N ILE A 336 12.08 -22.66 32.41
CA ILE A 336 13.41 -23.03 31.91
C ILE A 336 14.37 -23.30 33.07
N VAL A 337 14.34 -22.45 34.10
CA VAL A 337 15.15 -22.62 35.32
C VAL A 337 14.68 -23.87 36.08
N ALA A 338 13.38 -24.00 36.33
CA ALA A 338 12.81 -25.16 37.01
C ALA A 338 13.08 -26.48 36.26
N GLY A 339 13.12 -26.44 34.93
CA GLY A 339 13.39 -27.58 34.06
C GLY A 339 14.89 -27.91 33.86
N ASN A 340 15.82 -27.20 34.52
CA ASN A 340 17.28 -27.35 34.35
C ASN A 340 17.77 -27.22 32.90
N GLN A 341 17.11 -26.41 32.08
CA GLN A 341 17.41 -26.25 30.65
C GLN A 341 18.46 -25.18 30.35
N LEU A 342 18.87 -24.41 31.36
CA LEU A 342 19.81 -23.29 31.20
C LEU A 342 21.16 -23.74 30.64
N GLN A 343 21.68 -24.89 31.10
CA GLN A 343 22.96 -25.42 30.63
C GLN A 343 22.92 -25.75 29.13
N ALA A 344 21.82 -26.31 28.63
CA ALA A 344 21.65 -26.62 27.22
C ALA A 344 21.53 -25.34 26.36
N LEU A 345 20.86 -24.31 26.87
CA LEU A 345 20.80 -22.98 26.23
C LEU A 345 22.17 -22.31 26.15
N LEU A 346 22.97 -22.40 27.22
CA LEU A 346 24.35 -21.90 27.22
C LEU A 346 25.25 -22.68 26.25
N GLY A 347 25.03 -24.00 26.11
CA GLY A 347 25.71 -24.82 25.10
C GLY A 347 25.40 -24.36 23.66
N ILE A 348 24.15 -23.98 23.39
CA ILE A 348 23.76 -23.41 22.08
C ILE A 348 24.40 -22.03 21.90
N HIS A 349 24.34 -21.16 22.91
CA HIS A 349 25.03 -19.87 22.86
C HIS A 349 26.52 -20.04 22.55
N GLN A 350 27.22 -20.95 23.24
CA GLN A 350 28.64 -21.24 23.01
C GLN A 350 28.90 -21.66 21.55
N ARG A 351 28.04 -22.50 20.98
CA ARG A 351 28.12 -22.91 19.57
C ARG A 351 27.90 -21.73 18.61
N LEU A 352 26.98 -20.83 18.91
CA LEU A 352 26.69 -19.68 18.06
C LEU A 352 27.81 -18.64 18.12
N ILE A 353 28.31 -18.31 19.32
CA ILE A 353 29.32 -17.26 19.53
C ILE A 353 30.71 -17.67 19.00
N THR A 354 31.00 -18.96 18.93
CA THR A 354 32.24 -19.49 18.35
C THR A 354 32.21 -19.53 16.81
N SER A 355 31.04 -19.31 16.19
CA SER A 355 30.87 -19.25 14.74
C SER A 355 30.91 -17.81 14.24
N ARG A 356 31.89 -17.50 13.38
CA ARG A 356 32.03 -16.17 12.74
C ARG A 356 30.84 -15.75 11.86
N VAL A 357 29.93 -16.68 11.55
CA VAL A 357 28.73 -16.44 10.72
C VAL A 357 27.48 -16.27 11.60
N ASN A 358 27.48 -16.81 12.81
CA ASN A 358 26.30 -16.85 13.70
C ASN A 358 26.51 -16.12 15.03
N ASP A 359 27.64 -15.43 15.19
CA ASP A 359 28.02 -14.74 16.42
C ASP A 359 26.98 -13.69 16.85
N LEU A 360 26.39 -12.95 15.90
CA LEU A 360 25.28 -12.04 16.15
C LEU A 360 24.10 -12.74 16.85
N PHE A 361 23.75 -13.94 16.40
CA PHE A 361 22.68 -14.73 17.04
C PHE A 361 23.10 -15.26 18.41
N GLY A 362 24.40 -15.52 18.62
CA GLY A 362 24.96 -15.81 19.94
C GLY A 362 24.72 -14.65 20.91
N PHE A 363 24.98 -13.41 20.47
CA PHE A 363 24.71 -12.20 21.25
C PHE A 363 23.21 -11.98 21.52
N GLU A 364 22.34 -12.20 20.54
CA GLU A 364 20.90 -12.09 20.76
C GLU A 364 20.38 -13.08 21.81
N LEU A 365 20.90 -14.32 21.81
CA LEU A 365 20.48 -15.35 22.75
C LEU A 365 20.96 -15.06 24.18
N ILE A 366 22.21 -14.65 24.37
CA ILE A 366 22.72 -14.32 25.72
C ILE A 366 22.05 -13.07 26.29
N THR A 367 21.74 -12.08 25.44
CA THR A 367 21.01 -10.88 25.86
C THR A 367 19.64 -11.27 26.42
N ALA A 368 18.88 -12.12 25.71
CA ALA A 368 17.58 -12.59 26.19
C ALA A 368 17.69 -13.37 27.50
N LEU A 369 18.75 -14.17 27.70
CA LEU A 369 19.00 -14.87 28.96
C LEU A 369 19.24 -13.88 30.10
N CYS A 370 20.11 -12.89 29.91
CA CYS A 370 20.39 -11.86 30.92
C CYS A 370 19.18 -10.99 31.25
N GLU A 371 18.29 -10.72 30.28
CA GLU A 371 17.11 -9.88 30.48
C GLU A 371 15.98 -10.58 31.23
N HIS A 372 15.84 -11.90 31.06
CA HIS A 372 14.62 -12.60 31.47
C HIS A 372 14.84 -13.75 32.46
N VAL A 373 16.05 -14.31 32.56
CA VAL A 373 16.33 -15.36 33.54
C VAL A 373 16.65 -14.70 34.89
N PRO A 374 15.85 -14.94 35.94
CA PRO A 374 16.18 -14.44 37.27
C PRO A 374 17.48 -15.09 37.74
N MET A 375 18.46 -14.27 38.15
CA MET A 375 19.74 -14.71 38.69
C MET A 375 19.64 -15.22 40.12
#